data_AF-F4BQ93-F1
#
_entry.id   AF-F4BQ93-F1
#
_cell.length_a   1.000
_cell.length_b   1.000
_cell.length_c   1.000
_cell.angle_alpha   90.00
_cell.angle_beta   90.00
_cell.angle_gamma   90.00
#
_symmetry.space_group_name_H-M   'P 1'
#
loop_
_entity.id
_entity.type
_entity.pdbx_description
1 polymer ?
#
loop_
_entity_poly.entity_id
_entity_poly.type
_entity_poly.pdbx_seq_one_letter_code
_entity_poly.pdbx_strand_id
1 'polypeptide(L)'
;MNGIPLLEVVSTESENETLPTVVFYHGWTNFKESSLVHGYEIAKKGFRVLIPEAYLHGERSQGAPVTERSMEFWDVVQHSIVEFPTIIDHYVNAGLTDQNRIGVSGLSMGGVTTSALLTQYPWIKTAVVLMGSPAPIPFSKWLLTSKWQQGVEIDFESEQFAPAIESLKAISLDLQPEKIDGKFIHFWHDEDDELVPYQPTFDFYKKIKDQDYGQHVSFTTTEGYGHHVPYIISVETAEFFNKHL
;
A
#
# COMPACT_ATOMS: atom_id res chain seq x y z
N MET A 1 10.72 15.43 -6.18
CA MET A 1 9.94 16.62 -5.73
C MET A 1 10.13 16.81 -4.24
N ASN A 2 10.34 18.03 -3.70
CA ASN A 2 10.51 18.27 -2.25
C ASN A 2 11.47 17.29 -1.52
N GLY A 3 12.51 16.80 -2.20
CA GLY A 3 13.44 15.80 -1.65
C GLY A 3 12.94 14.35 -1.65
N ILE A 4 11.75 14.06 -2.18
CA ILE A 4 11.21 12.70 -2.42
C ILE A 4 11.57 12.30 -3.87
N PRO A 5 12.47 11.33 -4.07
CA PRO A 5 12.68 10.69 -5.37
C PRO A 5 11.43 9.90 -5.76
N LEU A 6 11.02 9.99 -7.01
CA LEU A 6 9.96 9.15 -7.56
C LEU A 6 10.23 8.81 -9.02
N LEU A 7 9.64 7.71 -9.48
CA LEU A 7 9.42 7.45 -10.89
C LEU A 7 8.02 7.93 -11.27
N GLU A 8 7.95 8.61 -12.40
CA GLU A 8 6.70 8.90 -13.08
C GLU A 8 6.60 8.04 -14.33
N VAL A 9 5.50 7.31 -14.46
CA VAL A 9 5.21 6.43 -15.60
C VAL A 9 3.92 6.93 -16.25
N VAL A 10 4.06 7.46 -17.46
CA VAL A 10 2.97 8.04 -18.23
C VAL A 10 3.27 7.88 -19.72
N SER A 11 2.23 7.82 -20.56
CA SER A 11 2.41 7.88 -22.01
C SER A 11 3.02 9.23 -22.41
N THR A 12 4.05 9.22 -23.25
CA THR A 12 4.69 10.45 -23.77
C THR A 12 3.69 11.35 -24.50
N GLU A 13 2.67 10.77 -25.14
CA GLU A 13 1.63 11.53 -25.86
C GLU A 13 0.72 12.33 -24.91
N SER A 14 0.61 11.92 -23.65
CA SER A 14 -0.28 12.52 -22.63
C SER A 14 0.48 13.10 -21.44
N GLU A 15 1.80 13.31 -21.53
CA GLU A 15 2.66 13.71 -20.41
C GLU A 15 2.21 15.04 -19.75
N ASN A 16 1.63 15.95 -20.54
CA ASN A 16 1.17 17.28 -20.12
C ASN A 16 -0.35 17.35 -19.93
N GLU A 17 -1.06 16.23 -20.05
CA GLU A 17 -2.51 16.16 -19.88
C GLU A 17 -2.90 15.91 -18.42
N THR A 18 -4.10 16.38 -18.05
CA THR A 18 -4.71 16.09 -16.75
C THR A 18 -5.26 14.66 -16.74
N LEU A 19 -4.51 13.72 -16.17
CA LEU A 19 -4.86 12.29 -16.17
C LEU A 19 -5.40 11.83 -14.81
N PRO A 20 -6.15 10.71 -14.74
CA PRO A 20 -6.35 10.03 -13.47
C PRO A 20 -4.99 9.51 -12.98
N THR A 21 -4.72 9.61 -11.68
CA THR A 21 -3.40 9.30 -11.12
C THR A 21 -3.48 8.16 -10.12
N VAL A 22 -2.54 7.22 -10.23
CA VAL A 22 -2.34 6.15 -9.24
C VAL A 22 -0.97 6.31 -8.59
N VAL A 23 -0.92 6.29 -7.26
CA VAL A 23 0.36 6.19 -6.54
C VAL A 23 0.60 4.73 -6.18
N PHE A 24 1.74 4.18 -6.57
CA PHE A 24 2.12 2.80 -6.30
C PHE A 24 3.29 2.74 -5.32
N TYR A 25 3.10 2.12 -4.15
CA TYR A 25 4.14 1.94 -3.14
C TYR A 25 4.81 0.55 -3.26
N HIS A 26 6.14 0.53 -3.29
CA HIS A 26 6.92 -0.71 -3.34
C HIS A 26 6.99 -1.43 -1.98
N GLY A 27 7.45 -2.68 -2.00
CA GLY A 27 7.61 -3.51 -0.79
C GLY A 27 8.83 -3.16 0.07
N TRP A 28 8.92 -3.78 1.25
CA TRP A 28 10.09 -3.70 2.13
C TRP A 28 11.34 -4.24 1.41
N THR A 29 12.52 -3.67 1.69
CA THR A 29 13.83 -3.94 1.04
C THR A 29 13.92 -3.72 -0.48
N ASN A 30 12.80 -3.52 -1.15
CA ASN A 30 12.72 -3.13 -2.56
C ASN A 30 12.96 -1.63 -2.76
N PHE A 31 12.89 -1.19 -4.01
CA PHE A 31 13.03 0.20 -4.44
C PHE A 31 12.08 0.50 -5.59
N LYS A 32 11.81 1.79 -5.87
CA LYS A 32 10.80 2.21 -6.88
C LYS A 32 10.93 1.53 -8.25
N GLU A 33 12.14 1.29 -8.77
CA GLU A 33 12.36 0.64 -10.08
C GLU A 33 11.86 -0.80 -10.10
N SER A 34 11.91 -1.52 -8.97
CA SER A 34 11.44 -2.91 -8.88
C SER A 34 9.92 -3.03 -9.08
N SER A 35 9.18 -1.95 -8.86
CA SER A 35 7.72 -1.90 -9.01
C SER A 35 7.28 -1.38 -10.39
N LEU A 36 8.22 -1.17 -11.31
CA LEU A 36 7.93 -0.59 -12.63
C LEU A 36 6.94 -1.41 -13.44
N VAL A 37 6.94 -2.75 -13.29
CA VAL A 37 5.96 -3.62 -13.98
C VAL A 37 4.52 -3.27 -13.62
N HIS A 38 4.24 -2.95 -12.36
CA HIS A 38 2.89 -2.55 -11.93
C HIS A 38 2.53 -1.18 -12.50
N GLY A 39 3.45 -0.21 -12.39
CA GLY A 39 3.21 1.13 -12.91
C GLY A 39 3.06 1.18 -14.43
N TYR A 40 3.80 0.33 -15.15
CA TYR A 40 3.70 0.23 -16.61
C TYR A 40 2.34 -0.32 -17.06
N GLU A 41 1.83 -1.39 -16.43
CA GLU A 41 0.53 -1.95 -16.79
C GLU A 41 -0.62 -0.98 -16.50
N ILE A 42 -0.55 -0.24 -15.39
CA ILE A 42 -1.54 0.80 -15.06
C ILE A 42 -1.43 1.98 -16.05
N ALA A 43 -0.22 2.46 -16.36
CA ALA A 43 -0.02 3.57 -17.30
C ALA A 43 -0.51 3.25 -18.73
N LYS A 44 -0.41 1.98 -19.18
CA LYS A 44 -0.99 1.50 -20.44
C LYS A 44 -2.51 1.70 -20.54
N LYS A 45 -3.20 1.91 -19.42
CA LYS A 45 -4.64 2.20 -19.35
C LYS A 45 -4.95 3.70 -19.37
N GLY A 46 -3.97 4.57 -19.64
CA GLY A 46 -4.17 6.02 -19.73
C GLY A 46 -4.04 6.75 -18.39
N PHE A 47 -3.42 6.12 -17.39
CA PHE A 47 -3.17 6.72 -16.08
C PHE A 47 -1.78 7.35 -16.03
N ARG A 48 -1.64 8.36 -15.18
CA ARG A 48 -0.33 8.78 -14.65
C ARG A 48 -0.02 7.95 -13.43
N VAL A 49 1.14 7.29 -13.39
CA VAL A 49 1.54 6.48 -12.23
C VAL A 49 2.75 7.06 -11.57
N LEU A 50 2.68 7.20 -10.25
CA LEU A 50 3.72 7.77 -9.41
C LEU A 50 4.24 6.68 -8.48
N ILE A 51 5.53 6.39 -8.53
CA ILE A 51 6.18 5.38 -7.70
C ILE A 51 7.22 6.09 -6.81
N PRO A 52 6.84 6.57 -5.62
CA PRO A 52 7.78 7.23 -4.72
C PRO A 52 8.76 6.22 -4.11
N GLU A 53 10.00 6.67 -3.89
CA GLU A 53 10.96 5.94 -3.07
C GLU A 53 10.55 6.06 -1.59
N ALA A 54 10.35 4.92 -0.94
CA ALA A 54 10.04 4.88 0.47
C ALA A 54 11.20 5.44 1.31
N TYR A 55 10.88 6.02 2.47
CA TYR A 55 11.90 6.49 3.42
C TYR A 55 12.89 5.37 3.77
N LEU A 56 14.19 5.70 3.89
CA LEU A 56 15.31 4.78 4.12
C LEU A 56 15.59 3.73 3.01
N HIS A 57 14.84 3.74 1.91
CA HIS A 57 15.02 2.82 0.79
C HIS A 57 15.67 3.53 -0.43
N GLY A 58 16.25 2.73 -1.34
CA GLY A 58 16.82 3.19 -2.60
C GLY A 58 17.67 4.47 -2.46
N GLU A 59 17.30 5.52 -3.20
CA GLU A 59 17.99 6.82 -3.18
C GLU A 59 17.93 7.55 -1.82
N ARG A 60 17.05 7.12 -0.92
CA ARG A 60 16.87 7.69 0.43
C ARG A 60 17.61 6.88 1.51
N SER A 61 18.38 5.86 1.13
CA SER A 61 19.19 5.07 2.07
C SER A 61 20.28 5.94 2.72
N GLN A 62 20.49 5.77 4.03
CA GLN A 62 21.50 6.49 4.81
C GLN A 62 22.83 5.73 4.92
N GLY A 63 23.23 5.05 3.84
CA GLY A 63 24.50 4.30 3.79
C GLY A 63 24.45 2.89 4.39
N ALA A 64 23.30 2.45 4.88
CA ALA A 64 23.00 1.06 5.18
C ALA A 64 21.64 0.70 4.59
N PRO A 65 21.52 -0.42 3.86
CA PRO A 65 20.21 -0.89 3.40
C PRO A 65 19.36 -1.30 4.60
N VAL A 66 18.06 -1.02 4.52
CA VAL A 66 17.11 -1.64 5.45
C VAL A 66 17.23 -3.16 5.37
N THR A 67 17.05 -3.82 6.50
CA THR A 67 17.07 -5.28 6.56
C THR A 67 15.71 -5.81 6.99
N GLU A 68 15.47 -7.10 6.86
CA GLU A 68 14.24 -7.74 7.35
C GLU A 68 14.02 -7.58 8.87
N ARG A 69 15.06 -7.17 9.63
CA ARG A 69 15.02 -7.02 11.09
C ARG A 69 14.97 -5.57 11.56
N SER A 70 14.89 -4.63 10.64
CA SER A 70 14.84 -3.20 10.91
C SER A 70 13.55 -2.83 11.68
N MET A 71 13.70 -2.06 12.75
CA MET A 71 12.58 -1.61 13.60
C MET A 71 11.83 -0.42 13.01
N GLU A 72 12.34 0.14 11.91
CA GLU A 72 11.86 1.35 11.25
C GLU A 72 10.63 1.11 10.35
N PHE A 73 10.06 -0.11 10.32
CA PHE A 73 8.96 -0.47 9.42
C PHE A 73 7.80 0.54 9.46
N TRP A 74 7.31 0.84 10.67
CA TRP A 74 6.20 1.78 10.84
C TRP A 74 6.59 3.23 10.63
N ASP A 75 7.86 3.59 10.83
CA ASP A 75 8.36 4.92 10.48
C ASP A 75 8.31 5.13 8.96
N VAL A 76 8.70 4.12 8.17
CA VAL A 76 8.64 4.18 6.70
C VAL A 76 7.18 4.28 6.20
N VAL A 77 6.27 3.51 6.78
CA VAL A 77 4.83 3.61 6.48
C VAL A 77 4.30 5.00 6.84
N GLN A 78 4.64 5.54 8.01
CA GLN A 78 4.20 6.86 8.47
C GLN A 78 4.71 7.99 7.57
N HIS A 79 5.96 7.93 7.12
CA HIS A 79 6.50 8.89 6.15
C HIS A 79 5.70 8.85 4.85
N SER A 80 5.42 7.64 4.33
CA SER A 80 4.63 7.48 3.10
C SER A 80 3.24 8.09 3.22
N ILE A 81 2.59 7.94 4.39
CA ILE A 81 1.29 8.53 4.69
C ILE A 81 1.38 10.06 4.65
N VAL A 82 2.32 10.64 5.38
CA VAL A 82 2.48 12.12 5.48
C VAL A 82 2.90 12.75 4.15
N GLU A 83 3.70 12.05 3.36
CA GLU A 83 4.23 12.52 2.08
C GLU A 83 3.20 12.44 0.94
N PHE A 84 2.24 11.51 1.02
CA PHE A 84 1.21 11.28 -0.02
C PHE A 84 0.49 12.56 -0.49
N PRO A 85 -0.11 13.40 0.38
CA PRO A 85 -0.76 14.62 -0.07
C PRO A 85 0.22 15.59 -0.72
N THR A 86 1.48 15.66 -0.27
CA THR A 86 2.49 16.54 -0.88
C THR A 86 2.80 16.12 -2.33
N ILE A 87 2.82 14.81 -2.61
CA ILE A 87 2.99 14.27 -3.96
C ILE A 87 1.78 14.66 -4.81
N ILE A 88 0.55 14.39 -4.33
CA ILE A 88 -0.67 14.67 -5.09
C ILE A 88 -0.83 16.18 -5.36
N ASP A 89 -0.63 17.02 -4.35
CA ASP A 89 -0.76 18.48 -4.47
C ASP A 89 0.21 19.04 -5.52
N HIS A 90 1.41 18.49 -5.65
CA HIS A 90 2.34 18.91 -6.70
C HIS A 90 1.74 18.69 -8.10
N TYR A 91 1.20 17.51 -8.38
CA TYR A 91 0.61 17.18 -9.68
C TYR A 91 -0.72 17.90 -9.92
N VAL A 92 -1.52 18.14 -8.87
CA VAL A 92 -2.75 18.94 -8.97
C VAL A 92 -2.42 20.38 -9.34
N ASN A 93 -1.46 21.00 -8.64
CA ASN A 93 -1.07 22.39 -8.88
C ASN A 93 -0.42 22.58 -10.27
N ALA A 94 0.22 21.54 -10.81
CA ALA A 94 0.75 21.53 -12.16
C ALA A 94 -0.31 21.31 -13.25
N GLY A 95 -1.58 21.05 -12.89
CA GLY A 95 -2.64 20.72 -13.86
C GLY A 95 -2.51 19.32 -14.47
N LEU A 96 -1.72 18.45 -13.86
CA LEU A 96 -1.36 17.13 -14.38
C LEU A 96 -2.24 16.01 -13.81
N THR A 97 -2.96 16.26 -12.72
CA THR A 97 -3.97 15.36 -12.15
C THR A 97 -5.16 16.13 -11.57
N ASP A 98 -6.29 15.42 -11.42
CA ASP A 98 -7.45 15.88 -10.65
C ASP A 98 -7.49 15.14 -9.30
N GLN A 99 -7.65 15.87 -8.19
CA GLN A 99 -7.75 15.30 -6.84
C GLN A 99 -8.96 14.35 -6.69
N ASN A 100 -9.99 14.49 -7.53
CA ASN A 100 -11.15 13.60 -7.52
C ASN A 100 -10.92 12.28 -8.27
N ARG A 101 -9.77 12.11 -8.94
CA ARG A 101 -9.42 10.91 -9.73
C ARG A 101 -8.11 10.30 -9.26
N ILE A 102 -8.00 10.10 -7.94
CA ILE A 102 -6.82 9.49 -7.31
C ILE A 102 -7.10 8.06 -6.87
N GLY A 103 -6.22 7.17 -7.31
CA GLY A 103 -6.09 5.80 -6.83
C GLY A 103 -4.78 5.55 -6.10
N VAL A 104 -4.73 4.48 -5.33
CA VAL A 104 -3.51 4.06 -4.62
C VAL A 104 -3.36 2.55 -4.66
N SER A 105 -2.14 2.07 -4.80
CA SER A 105 -1.82 0.66 -4.77
C SER A 105 -0.48 0.42 -4.12
N GLY A 106 -0.21 -0.81 -3.74
CA GLY A 106 1.13 -1.21 -3.35
C GLY A 106 1.21 -2.68 -3.00
N LEU A 107 2.45 -3.16 -2.94
CA LEU A 107 2.77 -4.56 -2.64
C LEU A 107 3.43 -4.70 -1.28
N SER A 108 3.04 -5.71 -0.49
CA SER A 108 3.64 -6.01 0.82
C SER A 108 3.57 -4.81 1.76
N MET A 109 4.70 -4.22 2.17
CA MET A 109 4.75 -2.92 2.87
C MET A 109 3.91 -1.85 2.14
N GLY A 110 4.01 -1.76 0.81
CA GLY A 110 3.19 -0.84 0.03
C GLY A 110 1.69 -1.13 0.12
N GLY A 111 1.29 -2.39 0.29
CA GLY A 111 -0.10 -2.78 0.53
C GLY A 111 -0.58 -2.39 1.94
N VAL A 112 0.30 -2.49 2.95
CA VAL A 112 0.07 -1.94 4.30
C VAL A 112 -0.11 -0.42 4.23
N THR A 113 0.80 0.28 3.54
CA THR A 113 0.71 1.74 3.30
C THR A 113 -0.59 2.11 2.60
N THR A 114 -0.98 1.36 1.56
CA THR A 114 -2.25 1.56 0.84
C THR A 114 -3.45 1.47 1.79
N SER A 115 -3.48 0.44 2.64
CA SER A 115 -4.55 0.26 3.63
C SER A 115 -4.59 1.40 4.66
N ALA A 116 -3.41 1.85 5.11
CA ALA A 116 -3.31 2.99 6.02
C ALA A 116 -3.78 4.30 5.37
N LEU A 117 -3.41 4.56 4.11
CA LEU A 117 -3.82 5.75 3.37
C LEU A 117 -5.34 5.87 3.23
N LEU A 118 -6.04 4.74 3.03
CA LEU A 118 -7.51 4.69 2.99
C LEU A 118 -8.16 5.20 4.28
N THR A 119 -7.46 5.08 5.41
CA THR A 119 -7.95 5.59 6.68
C THR A 119 -7.73 7.10 6.88
N GLN A 120 -6.78 7.69 6.16
CA GLN A 120 -6.36 9.08 6.37
C GLN A 120 -6.94 10.02 5.32
N TYR A 121 -7.19 9.52 4.11
CA TYR A 121 -7.50 10.36 2.95
C TYR A 121 -8.84 9.97 2.30
N PRO A 122 -9.96 10.63 2.68
CA PRO A 122 -11.29 10.28 2.18
C PRO A 122 -11.47 10.55 0.67
N TRP A 123 -10.58 11.35 0.05
CA TRP A 123 -10.62 11.68 -1.37
C TRP A 123 -10.04 10.58 -2.29
N ILE A 124 -9.36 9.56 -1.74
CA ILE A 124 -8.97 8.36 -2.51
C ILE A 124 -10.23 7.64 -3.03
N LYS A 125 -10.30 7.33 -4.32
CA LYS A 125 -11.47 6.69 -4.95
C LYS A 125 -11.34 5.18 -5.11
N THR A 126 -10.14 4.73 -5.48
CA THR A 126 -9.90 3.35 -5.88
C THR A 126 -8.60 2.85 -5.28
N ALA A 127 -8.58 1.63 -4.75
CA ALA A 127 -7.37 1.04 -4.22
C ALA A 127 -7.20 -0.43 -4.58
N VAL A 128 -5.95 -0.85 -4.75
CA VAL A 128 -5.58 -2.26 -4.88
C VAL A 128 -4.48 -2.58 -3.85
N VAL A 129 -4.78 -3.51 -2.95
CA VAL A 129 -3.85 -3.96 -1.90
C VAL A 129 -3.29 -5.31 -2.32
N LEU A 130 -2.00 -5.34 -2.68
CA LEU A 130 -1.31 -6.56 -3.09
C LEU A 130 -0.52 -7.10 -1.89
N MET A 131 -0.89 -8.29 -1.41
CA MET A 131 -0.19 -9.02 -0.34
C MET A 131 0.18 -8.17 0.89
N GLY A 132 -0.68 -7.21 1.24
CA GLY A 132 -0.51 -6.31 2.39
C GLY A 132 -1.42 -6.69 3.55
N SER A 133 -1.35 -5.92 4.63
CA SER A 133 -2.23 -6.10 5.80
C SER A 133 -3.03 -4.82 6.11
N PRO A 134 -4.36 -4.92 6.29
CA PRO A 134 -5.19 -3.82 6.78
C PRO A 134 -5.14 -3.67 8.30
N ALA A 135 -4.41 -4.55 8.99
CA ALA A 135 -4.40 -4.68 10.45
C ALA A 135 -2.98 -4.49 11.03
N PRO A 136 -2.50 -3.24 11.16
CA PRO A 136 -1.17 -2.90 11.69
C PRO A 136 -0.82 -3.54 13.03
N ILE A 137 -1.76 -3.58 13.97
CA ILE A 137 -1.51 -4.10 15.32
C ILE A 137 -1.32 -5.63 15.30
N PRO A 138 -2.27 -6.43 14.77
CA PRO A 138 -2.04 -7.87 14.56
C PRO A 138 -0.79 -8.18 13.74
N PHE A 139 -0.52 -7.39 12.70
CA PHE A 139 0.66 -7.58 11.87
C PHE A 139 1.96 -7.31 12.63
N SER A 140 1.99 -6.28 13.48
CA SER A 140 3.13 -6.01 14.37
C SER A 140 3.38 -7.16 15.34
N LYS A 141 2.32 -7.70 15.95
CA LYS A 141 2.43 -8.88 16.80
C LYS A 141 2.98 -10.09 16.03
N TRP A 142 2.52 -10.29 14.80
CA TRP A 142 3.05 -11.34 13.92
C TRP A 142 4.53 -11.12 13.60
N LEU A 143 4.93 -9.92 13.17
CA LEU A 143 6.34 -9.58 12.86
C LEU A 143 7.27 -9.92 14.03
N LEU A 144 6.88 -9.51 15.25
CA LEU A 144 7.65 -9.71 16.48
C LEU A 144 7.72 -11.17 16.95
N THR A 145 6.75 -12.01 16.55
CA THR A 145 6.69 -13.44 16.92
C THR A 145 7.05 -14.37 15.77
N SER A 146 7.32 -13.82 14.59
CA SER A 146 7.66 -14.57 13.39
C SER A 146 9.04 -15.21 13.48
N LYS A 147 9.29 -16.20 12.61
CA LYS A 147 10.60 -16.89 12.48
C LYS A 147 11.79 -15.95 12.24
N TRP A 148 11.54 -14.70 11.83
CA TRP A 148 12.53 -13.66 11.57
C TRP A 148 13.07 -13.02 12.85
N GLN A 149 12.30 -13.10 13.95
CA GLN A 149 12.70 -12.64 15.29
C GLN A 149 12.90 -13.83 16.23
N GLN A 150 14.07 -14.47 16.13
CA GLN A 150 14.45 -15.54 17.06
C GLN A 150 15.11 -14.97 18.32
N GLY A 151 14.70 -15.48 19.49
CA GLY A 151 15.44 -15.30 20.75
C GLY A 151 14.97 -14.16 21.66
N VAL A 152 13.81 -13.54 21.38
CA VAL A 152 13.24 -12.51 22.25
C VAL A 152 11.80 -12.88 22.60
N GLU A 153 11.50 -13.13 23.87
CA GLU A 153 10.12 -13.16 24.36
C GLU A 153 9.64 -11.72 24.48
N ILE A 154 8.68 -11.32 23.64
CA ILE A 154 8.11 -9.98 23.63
C ILE A 154 6.70 -10.03 24.19
N ASP A 155 6.51 -9.38 25.34
CA ASP A 155 5.18 -9.11 25.89
C ASP A 155 4.58 -7.88 25.20
N PHE A 156 3.80 -8.11 24.14
CA PHE A 156 3.14 -7.05 23.38
C PHE A 156 2.09 -6.27 24.21
N GLU A 157 1.62 -6.82 25.33
CA GLU A 157 0.64 -6.18 26.22
C GLU A 157 1.30 -5.29 27.29
N SER A 158 2.63 -5.27 27.36
CA SER A 158 3.36 -4.44 28.32
C SER A 158 3.20 -2.93 28.01
N GLU A 159 3.18 -2.10 29.06
CA GLU A 159 2.99 -0.65 28.94
C GLU A 159 4.01 0.05 28.03
N GLN A 160 5.18 -0.56 27.80
CA GLN A 160 6.21 -0.02 26.92
C GLN A 160 5.74 0.10 25.46
N PHE A 161 4.83 -0.77 25.01
CA PHE A 161 4.30 -0.76 23.64
C PHE A 161 3.04 0.09 23.49
N ALA A 162 2.43 0.54 24.59
CA ALA A 162 1.18 1.29 24.54
C ALA A 162 1.24 2.53 23.62
N PRO A 163 2.31 3.35 23.62
CA PRO A 163 2.41 4.49 22.70
C PRO A 163 2.47 4.08 21.22
N ALA A 164 3.20 3.01 20.90
CA ALA A 164 3.30 2.48 19.54
C ALA A 164 1.98 1.85 19.08
N ILE A 165 1.32 1.09 19.95
CA ILE A 165 0.00 0.53 19.66
C ILE A 165 -1.01 1.65 19.40
N GLU A 166 -0.98 2.73 20.19
CA GLU A 166 -1.88 3.86 20.02
C GLU A 166 -1.67 4.58 18.68
N SER A 167 -0.42 4.78 18.25
CA SER A 167 -0.16 5.37 16.93
C SER A 167 -0.67 4.48 15.78
N LEU A 168 -0.55 3.15 15.92
CA LEU A 168 -1.04 2.21 14.93
C LEU A 168 -2.57 2.19 14.83
N LYS A 169 -3.31 2.41 15.93
CA LYS A 169 -4.79 2.46 15.89
C LYS A 169 -5.30 3.50 14.90
N ALA A 170 -4.64 4.66 14.82
CA ALA A 170 -5.05 5.75 13.93
C ALA A 170 -5.03 5.35 12.44
N ILE A 171 -4.14 4.43 12.07
CA ILE A 171 -3.94 3.96 10.68
C ILE A 171 -4.46 2.53 10.44
N SER A 172 -5.10 1.92 11.45
CA SER A 172 -5.58 0.54 11.38
C SER A 172 -6.93 0.47 10.68
N LEU A 173 -6.99 -0.07 9.47
CA LEU A 173 -8.24 -0.13 8.69
C LEU A 173 -9.22 -1.17 9.26
N ASP A 174 -8.72 -2.23 9.89
CA ASP A 174 -9.53 -3.24 10.57
C ASP A 174 -10.33 -2.71 11.78
N LEU A 175 -9.86 -1.62 12.38
CA LEU A 175 -10.52 -0.93 13.50
C LEU A 175 -11.51 0.17 13.09
N GLN A 176 -11.47 0.62 11.84
CA GLN A 176 -12.31 1.68 11.27
C GLN A 176 -12.68 1.34 9.82
N PRO A 177 -13.28 0.16 9.57
CA PRO A 177 -13.54 -0.35 8.23
C PRO A 177 -14.53 0.51 7.44
N GLU A 178 -15.39 1.29 8.11
CA GLU A 178 -16.34 2.20 7.49
C GLU A 178 -15.69 3.31 6.67
N LYS A 179 -14.38 3.58 6.87
CA LYS A 179 -13.63 4.56 6.06
C LYS A 179 -13.49 4.18 4.60
N ILE A 180 -13.82 2.94 4.23
CA ILE A 180 -13.84 2.50 2.84
C ILE A 180 -15.13 2.87 2.10
N ASP A 181 -16.12 3.44 2.79
CA ASP A 181 -17.42 3.74 2.20
C ASP A 181 -17.30 4.55 0.89
N GLY A 182 -18.03 4.08 -0.13
CA GLY A 182 -18.01 4.66 -1.47
C GLY A 182 -16.71 4.48 -2.27
N LYS A 183 -15.72 3.72 -1.78
CA LYS A 183 -14.45 3.44 -2.49
C LYS A 183 -14.48 2.07 -3.15
N PHE A 184 -13.87 1.95 -4.32
CA PHE A 184 -13.63 0.66 -4.97
C PHE A 184 -12.32 0.06 -4.48
N ILE A 185 -12.37 -1.10 -3.83
CA ILE A 185 -11.18 -1.72 -3.24
C ILE A 185 -11.05 -3.16 -3.71
N HIS A 186 -9.85 -3.52 -4.15
CA HIS A 186 -9.48 -4.89 -4.44
C HIS A 186 -8.33 -5.33 -3.52
N PHE A 187 -8.47 -6.51 -2.93
CA PHE A 187 -7.39 -7.20 -2.26
C PHE A 187 -6.94 -8.39 -3.11
N TRP A 188 -5.64 -8.60 -3.23
CA TRP A 188 -5.09 -9.84 -3.75
C TRP A 188 -4.03 -10.37 -2.78
N HIS A 189 -4.06 -11.68 -2.50
CA HIS A 189 -3.11 -12.33 -1.60
C HIS A 189 -2.95 -13.80 -1.97
N ASP A 190 -1.74 -14.33 -1.87
CA ASP A 190 -1.44 -15.75 -2.09
C ASP A 190 -1.47 -16.54 -0.76
N GLU A 191 -2.17 -17.67 -0.69
CA GLU A 191 -2.30 -18.43 0.57
C GLU A 191 -0.96 -18.96 1.11
N ASP A 192 0.04 -19.15 0.23
CA ASP A 192 1.37 -19.66 0.59
C ASP A 192 2.34 -18.54 1.03
N ASP A 193 1.86 -17.32 1.27
CA ASP A 193 2.68 -16.20 1.72
C ASP A 193 3.20 -16.39 3.17
N GLU A 194 4.50 -16.66 3.28
CA GLU A 194 5.19 -16.81 4.56
C GLU A 194 5.75 -15.51 5.16
N LEU A 195 5.63 -14.38 4.45
CA LEU A 195 6.15 -13.06 4.86
C LEU A 195 5.07 -12.10 5.32
N VAL A 196 3.86 -12.20 4.76
CA VAL A 196 2.67 -11.51 5.27
C VAL A 196 1.55 -12.54 5.41
N PRO A 197 1.06 -12.79 6.62
CA PRO A 197 0.07 -13.84 6.83
C PRO A 197 -1.21 -13.53 6.05
N TYR A 198 -1.65 -14.48 5.24
CA TYR A 198 -2.85 -14.39 4.41
C TYR A 198 -4.14 -14.18 5.24
N GLN A 199 -4.30 -15.00 6.29
CA GLN A 199 -5.58 -15.14 6.99
C GLN A 199 -6.14 -13.84 7.58
N PRO A 200 -5.36 -12.98 8.26
CA PRO A 200 -5.88 -11.72 8.79
C PRO A 200 -6.51 -10.80 7.73
N THR A 201 -5.90 -10.70 6.53
CA THR A 201 -6.41 -9.85 5.44
C THR A 201 -7.67 -10.46 4.83
N PHE A 202 -7.73 -11.79 4.68
CA PHE A 202 -8.93 -12.48 4.22
C PHE A 202 -10.10 -12.40 5.23
N ASP A 203 -9.83 -12.57 6.53
CA ASP A 203 -10.83 -12.42 7.58
C ASP A 203 -11.41 -11.01 7.63
N PHE A 204 -10.55 -9.99 7.45
CA PHE A 204 -10.98 -8.60 7.30
C PHE A 204 -11.95 -8.46 6.12
N TYR A 205 -11.60 -8.95 4.93
CA TYR A 205 -12.48 -8.93 3.77
C TYR A 205 -13.83 -9.61 4.03
N LYS A 206 -13.81 -10.80 4.62
CA LYS A 206 -15.03 -11.57 4.96
C LYS A 206 -15.94 -10.80 5.92
N LYS A 207 -15.38 -10.04 6.85
CA LYS A 207 -16.12 -9.20 7.81
C LYS A 207 -16.82 -8.01 7.13
N ILE A 208 -16.20 -7.41 6.12
CA ILE A 208 -16.67 -6.14 5.53
C ILE A 208 -17.51 -6.29 4.26
N LYS A 209 -17.33 -7.35 3.47
CA LYS A 209 -17.90 -7.45 2.11
C LYS A 209 -19.44 -7.40 2.04
N ASP A 210 -20.11 -7.76 3.14
CA ASP A 210 -21.58 -7.79 3.23
C ASP A 210 -22.15 -6.58 4.00
N GLN A 211 -21.31 -5.61 4.36
CA GLN A 211 -21.70 -4.36 5.04
C GLN A 211 -22.05 -3.28 4.02
N ASP A 212 -22.85 -2.28 4.41
CA ASP A 212 -23.26 -1.18 3.52
C ASP A 212 -22.07 -0.37 2.98
N TYR A 213 -21.04 -0.16 3.80
CA TYR A 213 -19.82 0.52 3.38
C TYR A 213 -18.87 -0.37 2.54
N GLY A 214 -19.11 -1.68 2.49
CA GLY A 214 -18.24 -2.67 1.85
C GLY A 214 -18.70 -3.16 0.47
N GLN A 215 -19.73 -2.53 -0.11
CA GLN A 215 -20.39 -2.98 -1.35
C GLN A 215 -19.49 -3.01 -2.59
N HIS A 216 -18.33 -2.35 -2.52
CA HIS A 216 -17.39 -2.21 -3.64
C HIS A 216 -16.03 -2.85 -3.34
N VAL A 217 -16.01 -3.81 -2.40
CA VAL A 217 -14.82 -4.54 -2.01
C VAL A 217 -14.80 -5.92 -2.66
N SER A 218 -13.66 -6.30 -3.21
CA SER A 218 -13.42 -7.62 -3.79
C SER A 218 -12.09 -8.20 -3.30
N PHE A 219 -11.96 -9.53 -3.38
CA PHE A 219 -10.76 -10.25 -2.96
C PHE A 219 -10.47 -11.36 -3.97
N THR A 220 -9.20 -11.48 -4.39
CA THR A 220 -8.71 -12.61 -5.15
C THR A 220 -7.67 -13.38 -4.34
N THR A 221 -7.87 -14.69 -4.23
CA THR A 221 -6.94 -15.62 -3.61
C THR A 221 -6.21 -16.41 -4.68
N THR A 222 -4.91 -16.59 -4.52
CA THR A 222 -4.11 -17.54 -5.33
C THR A 222 -3.35 -18.50 -4.43
N GLU A 223 -2.80 -19.56 -5.02
CA GLU A 223 -1.94 -20.53 -4.36
C GLU A 223 -0.68 -20.74 -5.22
N GLY A 224 0.44 -21.05 -4.57
CA GLY A 224 1.70 -21.43 -5.22
C GLY A 224 2.62 -20.29 -5.63
N TYR A 225 2.26 -19.03 -5.38
CA TYR A 225 3.15 -17.89 -5.66
C TYR A 225 3.94 -17.40 -4.44
N GLY A 226 3.48 -17.72 -3.22
CA GLY A 226 4.09 -17.23 -1.98
C GLY A 226 4.12 -15.70 -1.92
N HIS A 227 5.19 -15.12 -1.35
CA HIS A 227 5.38 -13.66 -1.31
C HIS A 227 5.91 -13.08 -2.63
N HIS A 228 5.29 -13.42 -3.76
CA HIS A 228 5.55 -12.83 -5.06
C HIS A 228 4.27 -12.46 -5.81
N VAL A 229 4.16 -11.24 -6.34
CA VAL A 229 3.04 -10.84 -7.20
C VAL A 229 3.33 -11.29 -8.65
N PRO A 230 2.60 -12.26 -9.21
CA PRO A 230 2.85 -12.68 -10.59
C PRO A 230 2.33 -11.63 -11.58
N TYR A 231 2.92 -11.59 -12.77
CA TYR A 231 2.61 -10.57 -13.80
C TYR A 231 1.11 -10.43 -14.10
N ILE A 232 0.36 -11.53 -14.13
CA ILE A 232 -1.09 -11.51 -14.40
C ILE A 232 -1.85 -10.62 -13.40
N ILE A 233 -1.42 -10.59 -12.14
CA ILE A 233 -2.05 -9.76 -11.10
C ILE A 233 -1.73 -8.28 -11.31
N SER A 234 -0.57 -7.94 -11.88
CA SER A 234 -0.27 -6.58 -12.32
C SER A 234 -1.23 -6.11 -13.42
N VAL A 235 -1.57 -7.01 -14.36
CA VAL A 235 -2.55 -6.73 -15.43
C VAL A 235 -3.95 -6.57 -14.83
N GLU A 236 -4.37 -7.46 -13.94
CA GLU A 236 -5.67 -7.38 -13.26
C GLU A 236 -5.81 -6.11 -12.41
N THR A 237 -4.73 -5.71 -11.73
CA THR A 237 -4.65 -4.43 -11.00
C THR A 237 -4.93 -3.25 -11.93
N ALA A 238 -4.32 -3.22 -13.11
CA ALA A 238 -4.55 -2.18 -14.10
C ALA A 238 -6.00 -2.17 -14.64
N GLU A 239 -6.58 -3.35 -14.88
CA GLU A 239 -7.99 -3.45 -15.29
C GLU A 239 -8.94 -2.97 -14.19
N PHE A 240 -8.63 -3.24 -12.92
CA PHE A 240 -9.43 -2.76 -11.80
C PHE A 240 -9.45 -1.23 -11.75
N PHE A 241 -8.29 -0.57 -11.88
CA PHE A 241 -8.25 0.89 -11.98
C PHE A 241 -9.00 1.41 -13.20
N ASN A 242 -8.76 0.85 -14.39
CA ASN A 242 -9.45 1.25 -15.62
C ASN A 242 -10.99 1.18 -15.53
N LYS A 243 -11.51 0.26 -14.72
CA LYS A 243 -12.96 0.10 -14.53
C LYS A 243 -13.55 1.08 -13.50
N HIS A 244 -12.75 1.52 -12.55
CA HIS A 244 -13.25 2.12 -11.30
C HIS A 244 -12.68 3.52 -10.99
N LEU A 245 -11.77 4.06 -11.80
CA LEU A 245 -11.15 5.37 -11.62
C LEU A 245 -11.10 6.16 -12.93
#